data_AF-Q4T209-F1
#
_entry.id   AF-Q4T209-F1
#
_cell.length_a   1.000
_cell.length_b   1.000
_cell.length_c   1.000
_cell.angle_alpha   90.00
_cell.angle_beta   90.00
_cell.angle_gamma   90.00
#
_symmetry.space_group_name_H-M   'P 1'
#
loop_
_entity.id
_entity.type
_entity.pdbx_description
1 polymer ?
#
loop_
_entity_poly.entity_id
_entity_poly.type
_entity_poly.pdbx_seq_one_letter_code
_entity_poly.pdbx_strand_id
1 'polypeptide(L)' 'QDEEEPKDDSFSPDGGYIPRILFLDPSGKVHPEITNKNGNPNYKYFYSNADQG' A
#
# COMPACT_ATOMS: atom_id res chain seq x y z
N GLN A 1 5.01 16.01 -12.26
CA GLN A 1 5.06 14.55 -12.45
C GLN A 1 4.81 13.91 -11.09
N ASP A 2 3.57 13.97 -10.63
CA ASP A 2 3.03 13.23 -9.46
C ASP A 2 1.51 13.03 -9.65
N GLU A 3 1.00 13.27 -10.88
CA GLU A 3 -0.43 13.19 -11.20
C GLU A 3 -0.85 11.78 -11.61
N GLU A 4 0.06 10.80 -11.57
CA GLU A 4 -0.25 9.39 -11.88
C GLU A 4 -0.85 8.63 -10.69
N GLU A 5 -0.77 9.16 -9.46
CA GLU A 5 -1.48 8.52 -8.35
C GLU A 5 -3.00 8.65 -8.54
N PRO A 6 -3.77 7.56 -8.35
CA PRO A 6 -5.22 7.65 -8.32
C PRO A 6 -5.63 8.60 -7.20
N LYS A 7 -6.43 9.62 -7.53
CA LYS A 7 -6.93 10.62 -6.56
C LYS A 7 -7.96 10.05 -5.58
N ASP A 8 -8.29 8.78 -5.70
CA ASP A 8 -9.23 8.11 -4.82
C ASP A 8 -8.49 7.69 -3.54
N ASP A 9 -8.98 8.18 -2.40
CA ASP A 9 -8.45 7.91 -1.06
C ASP A 9 -8.41 6.41 -0.75
N SER A 10 -9.18 5.58 -1.47
CA SER A 10 -9.12 4.12 -1.37
C SER A 10 -7.73 3.54 -1.67
N PHE A 11 -6.92 4.23 -2.48
CA PHE A 11 -5.54 3.86 -2.82
C PHE A 11 -4.49 4.48 -1.87
N SER A 12 -4.92 5.24 -0.86
CA SER A 12 -4.05 5.79 0.19
C SER A 12 -4.60 5.52 1.61
N PRO A 13 -4.92 4.26 1.95
CA PRO A 13 -5.69 3.93 3.16
C PRO A 13 -4.99 4.26 4.50
N ASP A 14 -3.66 4.42 4.51
CA ASP A 14 -2.87 4.77 5.68
C ASP A 14 -1.83 5.88 5.40
N GLY A 15 -2.07 6.70 4.37
CA GLY A 15 -1.26 7.88 4.03
C GLY A 15 -0.45 7.74 2.74
N GLY A 16 0.08 8.86 2.23
CA GLY A 16 0.71 9.00 0.91
C GLY A 16 2.21 8.65 0.84
N TYR A 17 2.70 7.70 1.63
CA TYR A 17 4.10 7.28 1.57
C TYR A 17 4.35 6.36 0.37
N ILE A 18 5.60 6.23 -0.07
CA ILE A 18 6.01 5.33 -1.15
C ILE A 18 7.27 4.55 -0.76
N PRO A 19 7.50 3.34 -1.31
CA PRO A 19 6.56 2.51 -2.10
C PRO A 19 5.44 1.88 -1.25
N ARG A 20 4.33 1.51 -1.89
CA ARG A 20 3.18 0.79 -1.30
C ARG A 20 2.74 -0.36 -2.20
N ILE A 21 2.32 -1.47 -1.61
CA ILE A 21 1.70 -2.59 -2.33
C ILE A 21 0.28 -2.79 -1.80
N LEU A 22 -0.73 -2.60 -2.65
CA LEU A 22 -2.14 -2.82 -2.33
C LEU A 22 -2.65 -4.09 -3.01
N PHE A 23 -3.46 -4.87 -2.29
CA PHE A 23 -4.17 -6.03 -2.84
C PHE A 23 -5.61 -5.63 -3.14
N LEU A 24 -6.03 -5.85 -4.38
CA LEU A 24 -7.38 -5.53 -4.85
C LEU A 24 -8.11 -6.81 -5.24
N ASP A 25 -9.44 -6.80 -5.05
CA ASP A 25 -10.32 -7.83 -5.59
C ASP A 25 -10.54 -7.64 -7.11
N PRO A 26 -11.19 -8.60 -7.80
CA PRO A 26 -11.47 -8.46 -9.23
C PRO A 26 -12.40 -7.29 -9.61
N SER A 27 -13.07 -6.66 -8.65
CA SER A 27 -13.88 -5.46 -8.85
C SER A 27 -13.08 -4.16 -8.68
N GLY A 28 -11.80 -4.25 -8.30
CA GLY A 28 -10.91 -3.12 -8.10
C GLY A 28 -10.97 -2.54 -6.68
N LYS A 29 -11.58 -3.24 -5.72
CA LYS A 29 -11.68 -2.79 -4.33
C LYS A 29 -10.50 -3.28 -3.50
N VAL A 30 -9.89 -2.39 -2.72
CA VAL A 30 -8.78 -2.73 -1.81
C VAL A 30 -9.24 -3.66 -0.68
N HIS A 31 -8.40 -4.64 -0.36
CA HIS A 31 -8.51 -5.54 0.80
C HIS A 31 -7.66 -5.04 1.98
N PRO A 32 -8.21 -4.20 2.88
CA PRO A 32 -7.46 -3.60 3.99
C PRO A 32 -7.00 -4.59 5.06
N GLU A 33 -7.51 -5.82 5.03
CA GLU A 33 -7.11 -6.92 5.91
C GLU A 33 -5.79 -7.60 5.50
N ILE A 34 -5.33 -7.38 4.27
CA ILE A 34 -4.08 -7.93 3.74
C ILE A 34 -2.99 -6.86 3.86
N THR A 35 -2.18 -6.96 4.92
CA THR A 35 -1.09 -6.00 5.22
C THR A 35 0.19 -6.72 5.63
N ASN A 36 1.30 -5.98 5.69
CA ASN A 36 2.56 -6.49 6.22
C ASN A 36 2.49 -6.61 7.75
N LYS A 37 1.93 -7.71 8.25
CA LYS A 37 1.73 -7.94 9.69
C LYS A 37 3.03 -7.96 10.52
N ASN A 38 4.16 -8.26 9.89
CA ASN A 38 5.47 -8.28 10.54
C ASN A 38 6.27 -6.98 10.30
N GLY A 39 5.69 -6.03 9.57
CA GLY A 39 6.30 -4.76 9.24
C GLY A 39 6.02 -3.68 10.28
N ASN A 40 6.18 -2.43 9.85
CA ASN A 40 5.89 -1.28 10.69
C ASN A 40 4.36 -1.06 10.79
N PRO A 41 3.77 -1.01 11.99
CA PRO A 41 2.32 -0.83 12.16
C PRO A 41 1.79 0.53 11.64
N ASN A 42 2.68 1.52 11.49
CA ASN A 42 2.34 2.84 10.93
C ASN A 42 2.44 2.87 9.39
N TYR A 43 3.05 1.87 8.77
CA TYR A 43 3.22 1.77 7.31
C TYR A 43 2.81 0.37 6.85
N LYS A 44 1.51 0.10 6.88
CA LYS A 44 0.94 -1.26 6.78
C LYS A 44 1.16 -1.91 5.41
N TYR A 45 1.37 -1.11 4.38
CA TYR A 45 1.53 -1.55 2.98
C TYR A 45 2.97 -1.37 2.49
N PHE A 46 3.91 -1.05 3.38
CA PHE A 46 5.33 -1.03 3.07
C PHE A 46 5.93 -2.43 3.20
N TYR A 47 6.62 -2.86 2.14
CA TYR A 47 7.40 -4.08 2.10
C TYR A 47 8.83 -3.70 1.71
N SER A 48 9.80 -3.97 2.59
CA SER A 48 11.21 -3.76 2.31
C SER A 48 11.67 -4.72 1.20
N ASN A 49 12.58 -4.26 0.35
CA ASN A 49 13.12 -5.11 -0.72
C ASN A 49 13.87 -6.31 -0.12
N ALA A 50 13.78 -7.47 -0.79
CA ALA A 50 14.49 -8.68 -0.39
C ALA A 50 16.02 -8.49 -0.35
N ASP A 51 16.55 -7.55 -1.13
CA ASP A 51 17.98 -7.24 -1.22
C ASP A 51 18.52 -6.32 -0.09
N GLN A 52 17.70 -5.95 0.90
CA GLN A 52 18.15 -5.14 2.05
C GLN A 52 18.58 -5.97 3.27
N GLY A 53 18.69 -7.30 3.12
CA GLY A 53 19.15 -8.24 4.14
C GLY A 53 20.55 -8.78 3.89
#